data_AF-A0A401QS05-F1
#
_entry.id   AF-A0A401QS05-F1
#
_cell.length_a   1.000
_cell.length_b   1.000
_cell.length_c   1.000
_cell.angle_alpha   90.00
_cell.angle_beta   90.00
_cell.angle_gamma   90.00
#
_symmetry.space_group_name_H-M   'P 1'
#
loop_
_entity.id
_entity.type
_entity.pdbx_description
1 polymer ?
#
loop_
_entity_poly.entity_id
_entity_poly.type
_entity_poly.pdbx_seq_one_letter_code
_entity_poly.pdbx_strand_id
1 'polypeptide(L)'
;MDRPPDATLGMPIDTDTIADTIRQALCFGSVRPSREELAATDEALRGHVALPLVEARRTASPHPPDRYRLDRISKHITFPLGKGMLSAYAEVPQRARDCQWLLAYFTASRDEYKPRPGPVRAAPAEGRRA
;
A
#
# COMPACT_ATOMS: atom_id res chain seq x y z
N MET A 1 -29.21 5.51 -5.93
CA MET A 1 -28.37 5.42 -4.71
C MET A 1 -26.92 5.51 -5.17
N ASP A 2 -26.46 6.73 -5.43
CA ASP A 2 -25.06 7.00 -5.78
C ASP A 2 -24.19 6.76 -4.55
N ARG A 3 -23.27 5.80 -4.67
CA ARG A 3 -22.21 5.59 -3.68
C ARG A 3 -21.37 6.88 -3.68
N PRO A 4 -21.16 7.56 -2.53
CA PRO A 4 -20.28 8.71 -2.50
C PRO A 4 -18.90 8.28 -3.02
N PRO A 5 -18.20 9.12 -3.81
CA PRO A 5 -16.83 8.82 -4.18
C PRO A 5 -16.06 8.63 -2.89
N ASP A 6 -15.47 7.45 -2.73
CA ASP A 6 -14.65 7.06 -1.59
C ASP A 6 -13.59 8.17 -1.42
N ALA A 7 -13.75 9.05 -0.43
CA ALA A 7 -12.97 10.30 -0.34
C ALA A 7 -11.47 10.05 -0.08
N THR A 8 -11.10 8.80 0.15
CA THR A 8 -9.75 8.24 0.18
C THR A 8 -9.09 8.17 -1.22
N LEU A 9 -9.83 8.38 -2.31
CA LEU A 9 -9.39 8.12 -3.69
C LEU A 9 -8.43 9.15 -4.31
N GLY A 10 -7.99 10.13 -3.54
CA GLY A 10 -7.01 11.12 -4.00
C GLY A 10 -5.97 11.47 -2.95
N MET A 11 -5.95 10.78 -1.80
CA MET A 11 -4.93 11.05 -0.80
C MET A 11 -3.60 10.47 -1.27
N PRO A 12 -2.52 11.26 -1.24
CA PRO A 12 -1.19 10.74 -1.53
C PRO A 12 -0.87 9.65 -0.50
N ILE A 13 -0.51 8.47 -1.00
CA ILE A 13 0.05 7.41 -0.15
C ILE A 13 1.39 7.93 0.35
N ASP A 14 1.51 8.14 1.66
CA ASP A 14 2.74 8.54 2.32
C ASP A 14 3.71 7.35 2.37
N THR A 15 4.49 7.20 1.31
CA THR A 15 5.42 6.07 1.14
C THR A 15 6.54 6.07 2.17
N ASP A 16 6.94 7.24 2.66
CA ASP A 16 8.07 7.39 3.59
C ASP A 16 7.65 6.93 4.99
N THR A 17 6.51 7.39 5.49
CA THR A 17 5.96 6.93 6.77
C THR A 17 5.71 5.41 6.75
N ILE A 18 5.19 4.87 5.64
CA ILE A 18 4.98 3.41 5.50
C ILE A 18 6.33 2.67 5.54
N ALA A 19 7.34 3.17 4.82
CA ALA A 19 8.67 2.56 4.80
C ALA A 19 9.33 2.59 6.20
N ASP A 20 9.18 3.68 6.94
CA ASP A 20 9.69 3.79 8.31
C ASP A 20 9.03 2.77 9.25
N THR A 21 7.71 2.67 9.24
CA THR A 21 6.98 1.69 10.06
C THR A 21 7.39 0.25 9.70
N ILE A 22 7.58 -0.05 8.42
CA ILE A 22 8.09 -1.37 7.98
C ILE A 22 9.49 -1.63 8.54
N ARG A 23 10.40 -0.66 8.42
CA ARG A 23 11.78 -0.80 8.94
C ARG A 23 11.77 -1.09 10.44
N GLN A 24 11.02 -0.30 11.21
CA GLN A 24 10.88 -0.50 12.64
C GLN A 24 10.37 -1.91 12.98
N ALA A 25 9.29 -2.35 12.34
CA ALA A 25 8.69 -3.66 12.57
C ALA A 25 9.64 -4.83 12.25
N LEU A 26 10.44 -4.71 11.18
CA LEU A 26 11.42 -5.72 10.79
C LEU A 26 12.66 -5.73 11.72
N CYS A 27 12.97 -4.62 12.39
CA CYS A 27 14.04 -4.53 13.37
C CYS A 27 13.74 -5.23 14.70
N PHE A 28 12.48 -5.57 15.00
CA PHE A 28 12.07 -6.27 16.24
C PHE A 28 12.64 -7.70 16.40
N GLY A 29 13.34 -8.24 15.41
CA GLY A 29 14.16 -9.45 15.60
C GLY A 29 15.49 -9.18 16.32
N SER A 30 15.98 -7.94 16.26
CA SER A 30 17.27 -7.51 16.84
C SER A 30 17.11 -6.73 18.15
N VAL A 31 15.90 -6.22 18.41
CA VAL A 31 15.51 -5.58 19.68
C VAL A 31 14.36 -6.38 20.30
N ARG A 32 14.20 -6.37 21.63
CA ARG A 32 13.06 -7.04 22.30
C ARG A 32 11.96 -6.02 22.62
N PRO A 33 11.00 -5.76 21.70
CA PRO A 33 9.89 -4.87 22.00
C PRO A 33 8.98 -5.47 23.07
N SER A 34 8.33 -4.58 23.81
CA SER A 34 7.18 -4.90 24.63
C SER A 34 5.98 -5.33 23.78
N ARG A 35 4.99 -5.97 24.43
CA ARG A 35 3.74 -6.33 23.77
C ARG A 35 2.98 -5.11 23.25
N GLU A 36 3.05 -4.00 23.97
CA GLU A 36 2.37 -2.76 23.65
C GLU A 36 2.98 -2.11 22.40
N GLU A 37 4.31 -2.11 22.28
CA GLU A 37 5.01 -1.68 21.06
C GLU A 37 4.64 -2.54 19.85
N LEU A 38 4.56 -3.87 20.03
CA LEU A 38 4.10 -4.78 18.98
C LEU A 38 2.65 -4.48 18.55
N ALA A 39 1.76 -4.21 19.51
CA ALA A 39 0.37 -3.89 19.23
C ALA A 39 0.20 -2.54 18.52
N ALA A 40 0.93 -1.51 18.97
CA ALA A 40 0.93 -0.20 18.31
C ALA A 40 1.46 -0.29 16.87
N THR A 41 2.52 -1.07 16.66
CA THR A 41 3.11 -1.29 15.34
C THR A 41 2.15 -2.07 14.43
N ASP A 42 1.49 -3.11 14.94
CA ASP A 42 0.48 -3.86 14.19
C ASP A 42 -0.70 -2.98 13.74
N GLU A 43 -1.20 -2.13 14.63
CA GLU A 43 -2.29 -1.20 14.30
C GLU A 43 -1.86 -0.19 13.22
N ALA A 44 -0.66 0.39 13.34
CA ALA A 44 -0.10 1.27 12.33
C ALA A 44 0.04 0.56 10.97
N LEU A 45 0.60 -0.65 10.95
CA LEU A 45 0.72 -1.46 9.73
C LEU A 45 -0.64 -1.76 9.10
N ARG A 46 -1.68 -2.06 9.88
CA ARG A 46 -3.05 -2.26 9.35
C ARG A 46 -3.60 -1.01 8.69
N GLY A 47 -3.43 0.15 9.32
CA GLY A 47 -3.80 1.43 8.73
C GLY A 47 -3.06 1.70 7.42
N HIS A 48 -1.76 1.44 7.40
CA HIS A 48 -0.91 1.64 6.23
C HIS A 48 -1.24 0.73 5.04
N VAL A 49 -1.73 -0.50 5.25
CA VAL A 49 -2.08 -1.44 4.15
C VAL A 49 -3.33 -1.01 3.40
N ALA A 50 -4.27 -0.33 4.05
CA ALA A 50 -5.60 -0.08 3.48
C ALA A 50 -5.54 0.63 2.11
N LEU A 51 -4.75 1.70 1.99
CA LEU A 51 -4.65 2.47 0.75
C LEU A 51 -3.83 1.75 -0.35
N PRO A 52 -2.60 1.25 -0.09
CA PRO A 52 -1.84 0.52 -1.10
C PRO A 52 -2.53 -0.76 -1.59
N LEU A 53 -3.29 -1.45 -0.74
CA LEU A 53 -4.01 -2.66 -1.14
C LEU A 53 -5.14 -2.36 -2.11
N VAL A 54 -5.90 -1.28 -1.88
CA VAL A 54 -6.96 -0.83 -2.80
C VAL A 54 -6.36 -0.48 -4.16
N GLU A 55 -5.25 0.25 -4.17
CA GLU A 55 -4.61 0.68 -5.41
C GLU A 55 -3.94 -0.47 -6.17
N ALA A 56 -3.27 -1.38 -5.44
CA ALA A 56 -2.70 -2.59 -6.03
C ALA A 56 -3.80 -3.47 -6.66
N ARG A 57 -4.97 -3.62 -6.03
CA ARG A 57 -6.10 -4.38 -6.61
C ARG A 57 -6.65 -3.77 -7.91
N ARG A 58 -6.53 -2.46 -8.11
CA ARG A 58 -6.99 -1.77 -9.33
C ARG A 58 -6.03 -1.93 -10.49
N THR A 59 -4.75 -1.92 -10.18
CA THR A 59 -3.66 -1.97 -11.17
C THR A 59 -3.14 -3.38 -11.40
N ALA A 60 -3.51 -4.35 -10.56
CA ALA A 60 -3.13 -5.74 -10.70
C ALA A 60 -3.55 -6.38 -12.01
N SER A 61 -2.61 -7.09 -12.62
CA SER A 61 -2.93 -8.08 -13.65
C SER A 61 -3.91 -9.11 -13.06
N PRO A 62 -4.95 -9.51 -13.81
CA PRO A 62 -5.85 -10.58 -13.37
C PRO A 62 -5.16 -11.95 -13.30
N HIS A 63 -3.91 -12.04 -13.80
CA HIS A 63 -3.13 -13.27 -13.85
C HIS A 63 -2.23 -13.44 -12.61
N PRO A 64 -1.93 -14.68 -12.22
CA PRO A 64 -0.93 -14.98 -11.19
C PRO A 64 0.45 -14.38 -11.53
N PRO A 65 1.29 -14.07 -10.53
CA PRO A 65 1.12 -14.39 -9.11
C PRO A 65 0.40 -13.31 -8.27
N ASP A 66 0.21 -12.11 -8.81
CA ASP A 66 -0.20 -10.92 -8.03
C ASP A 66 -1.58 -11.07 -7.41
N ARG A 67 -2.54 -11.62 -8.17
CA ARG A 67 -3.90 -11.90 -7.68
C ARG A 67 -3.90 -12.76 -6.42
N TYR A 68 -3.14 -13.86 -6.40
CA TYR A 68 -3.11 -14.76 -5.24
C TYR A 68 -2.45 -14.10 -4.03
N ARG A 69 -1.40 -13.30 -4.27
CA ARG A 69 -0.73 -12.59 -3.19
C ARG A 69 -1.64 -11.50 -2.60
N LEU A 70 -2.35 -10.74 -3.43
CA LEU A 70 -3.32 -9.73 -2.97
C LEU A 70 -4.47 -10.34 -2.17
N ASP A 71 -5.00 -11.47 -2.60
CA ASP A 71 -6.05 -12.18 -1.85
C ASP A 71 -5.53 -12.72 -0.52
N ARG A 72 -4.29 -13.25 -0.50
CA ARG A 72 -3.64 -13.67 0.75
C ARG A 72 -3.47 -12.51 1.72
N ILE A 73 -2.97 -11.37 1.25
CA ILE A 73 -2.76 -10.16 2.07
C ILE A 73 -4.11 -9.64 2.60
N SER A 74 -5.14 -9.63 1.76
CA SER A 74 -6.48 -9.17 2.14
C SER A 74 -7.12 -10.06 3.20
N LYS A 75 -6.84 -11.36 3.18
CA LYS A 75 -7.25 -12.28 4.24
C LYS A 75 -6.42 -12.05 5.49
N HIS A 76 -5.10 -11.98 5.36
CA HIS A 76 -4.19 -11.84 6.49
C HIS A 76 -4.44 -10.55 7.29
N ILE A 77 -4.79 -9.44 6.65
CA ILE A 77 -5.00 -8.19 7.37
C ILE A 77 -6.16 -8.24 8.38
N THR A 78 -7.16 -9.09 8.13
CA THR A 78 -8.29 -9.25 9.06
C THR A 78 -7.96 -10.15 10.25
N PHE A 79 -6.83 -10.87 10.22
CA PHE A 79 -6.41 -11.67 11.36
C PHE A 79 -5.93 -10.77 12.51
N PRO A 80 -6.39 -11.04 13.74
CA PRO A 80 -5.94 -10.31 14.91
C PRO A 80 -4.51 -10.71 15.30
N LEU A 81 -3.80 -9.82 15.98
CA LEU A 81 -2.45 -10.03 16.53
C LEU A 81 -2.34 -11.25 17.48
N GLY A 82 -3.48 -11.69 18.02
CA GLY A 82 -3.56 -12.68 19.08
C GLY A 82 -3.23 -12.12 20.46
N LYS A 83 -3.42 -12.95 21.50
CA LYS A 83 -3.24 -12.53 22.89
C LYS A 83 -1.80 -12.72 23.40
N GLY A 84 -1.04 -13.66 22.83
CA GLY A 84 0.29 -14.03 23.32
C GLY A 84 1.44 -13.24 22.66
N MET A 85 2.60 -13.24 23.31
CA MET A 85 3.82 -12.67 22.74
C MET A 85 4.27 -13.41 21.47
N LEU A 86 4.16 -14.74 21.44
CA LEU A 86 4.58 -15.54 20.28
C LEU A 86 3.76 -15.21 19.02
N SER A 87 2.44 -15.05 19.17
CA SER A 87 1.61 -14.62 18.05
C SER A 87 2.00 -13.20 17.61
N ALA A 88 2.21 -12.28 18.54
CA ALA A 88 2.63 -10.92 18.20
C ALA A 88 3.98 -10.87 17.45
N TYR A 89 4.96 -11.69 17.86
CA TYR A 89 6.26 -11.81 17.19
C TYR A 89 6.18 -12.47 15.81
N ALA A 90 5.18 -13.30 15.53
CA ALA A 90 4.97 -13.89 14.22
C ALA A 90 4.22 -12.93 13.28
N GLU A 91 3.16 -12.32 13.80
CA GLU A 91 2.21 -11.52 13.01
C GLU A 91 2.79 -10.16 12.59
N VAL A 92 3.49 -9.44 13.49
CA VAL A 92 4.03 -8.10 13.17
C VAL A 92 5.02 -8.14 11.99
N PRO A 93 6.05 -9.02 11.98
CA PRO A 93 6.98 -9.10 10.86
C PRO A 93 6.31 -9.61 9.58
N GLN A 94 5.35 -10.53 9.70
CA GLN A 94 4.61 -11.01 8.53
C GLN A 94 3.78 -9.89 7.89
N ARG A 95 3.11 -9.08 8.71
CA ARG A 95 2.33 -7.92 8.25
C ARG A 95 3.22 -6.85 7.64
N ALA A 96 4.37 -6.59 8.24
CA ALA A 96 5.38 -5.70 7.68
C ALA A 96 5.86 -6.14 6.29
N ARG A 97 6.05 -7.45 6.06
CA ARG A 97 6.42 -8.01 4.74
C ARG A 97 5.31 -7.86 3.72
N ASP A 98 4.06 -8.04 4.12
CA ASP A 98 2.92 -7.81 3.25
C ASP A 98 2.80 -6.31 2.87
N CYS A 99 3.01 -5.40 3.83
CA CYS A 99 3.12 -3.95 3.57
C CYS A 99 4.26 -3.63 2.60
N GLN A 100 5.44 -4.23 2.83
CA GLN A 100 6.62 -4.02 2.00
C GLN A 100 6.37 -4.42 0.55
N TRP A 101 5.72 -5.57 0.34
CA TRP A 101 5.37 -5.99 -1.01
C TRP A 101 4.38 -5.05 -1.67
N LEU A 102 3.34 -4.60 -0.96
CA LEU A 102 2.37 -3.63 -1.50
C LEU A 102 3.02 -2.29 -1.86
N LEU A 103 3.91 -1.80 -1.02
CA LEU A 103 4.64 -0.56 -1.27
C LEU A 103 5.55 -0.68 -2.51
N ALA A 104 6.28 -1.80 -2.63
CA ALA A 104 7.09 -2.09 -3.81
C ALA A 104 6.24 -2.19 -5.09
N TYR A 105 5.08 -2.85 -4.99
CA TYR A 105 4.14 -2.98 -6.10
C TYR A 105 3.59 -1.61 -6.55
N PHE A 106 3.15 -0.78 -5.60
CA PHE A 106 2.63 0.56 -5.87
C PHE A 106 3.69 1.51 -6.45
N THR A 107 4.92 1.43 -5.96
CA THR A 107 6.01 2.27 -6.47
C THR A 107 6.44 1.86 -7.88
N ALA A 108 6.51 0.54 -8.16
CA ALA A 108 6.78 0.03 -9.50
C ALA A 108 5.68 0.41 -10.50
N SER A 109 4.40 0.26 -10.13
CA SER A 109 3.29 0.63 -11.02
C SER A 109 3.22 2.12 -11.31
N ARG A 110 3.67 2.97 -10.38
CA ARG A 110 3.81 4.43 -10.61
C ARG A 110 4.99 4.79 -11.50
N ASP A 111 6.11 4.06 -11.44
CA ASP A 111 7.24 4.30 -12.33
C ASP A 111 6.90 3.87 -13.78
N GLU A 112 6.21 2.74 -13.93
CA GLU A 112 5.64 2.30 -15.21
C GLU A 112 4.54 3.26 -15.71
N TYR A 113 3.71 3.80 -14.80
CA TYR A 113 2.76 4.88 -15.06
C TYR A 113 3.42 6.26 -14.96
N LYS A 114 4.45 6.51 -15.77
CA LYS A 114 4.79 7.88 -16.13
C LYS A 114 3.72 8.34 -17.12
N PRO A 115 2.80 9.28 -16.79
CA PRO A 115 1.85 9.75 -17.79
C PRO A 115 2.68 10.32 -18.93
N ARG A 116 2.63 9.68 -20.11
CA ARG A 116 3.10 10.34 -21.32
C ARG A 116 2.35 11.65 -21.35
N PRO A 117 3.01 12.82 -21.51
CA PRO A 117 2.27 14.04 -21.76
C PRO A 117 1.35 13.72 -22.93
N GLY A 118 0.04 13.71 -22.64
CA GLY A 118 -0.97 13.49 -23.67
C GLY A 118 -0.70 14.48 -24.80
N PRO A 119 -1.08 14.17 -26.06
CA PRO A 119 -0.86 15.09 -27.15
C PRO A 119 -1.48 16.43 -26.74
N VAL A 120 -0.62 17.41 -26.46
CA VAL A 120 -1.04 18.78 -26.19
C VAL A 120 -1.75 19.16 -27.47
N ARG A 121 -3.08 19.19 -27.42
CA ARG A 121 -3.92 19.53 -28.55
C ARG A 121 -3.47 20.92 -28.96
N ALA A 122 -2.68 21.00 -30.04
CA ALA A 122 -2.14 22.25 -30.54
C ALA A 122 -3.32 23.21 -30.71
N ALA A 123 -3.20 24.38 -30.09
CA ALA A 123 -4.17 25.44 -30.24
C ALA A 123 -4.36 25.71 -31.75
N PRO A 124 -5.60 25.91 -32.22
CA PRO A 124 -5.83 26.22 -33.62
C PRO A 124 -5.08 27.51 -33.96
N ALA A 125 -4.25 27.46 -34.99
CA ALA A 125 -3.52 28.61 -35.50
C ALA A 125 -4.54 29.68 -35.90
N GLU A 126 -4.59 30.77 -35.14
CA GLU A 126 -5.35 31.97 -35.47
C GLU A 126 -4.86 32.54 -36.79
N GLY A 127 -5.83 32.93 -37.62
CA GLY A 127 -5.67 33.09 -39.04
C GLY A 127 -4.74 34.22 -39.46
N ARG A 128 -4.02 33.98 -40.55
CA ARG A 128 -3.40 35.05 -41.35
C ARG A 128 -4.25 35.22 -42.61
N ARG A 129 -5.20 36.18 -42.57
CA ARG A 129 -5.80 36.74 -43.79
C ARG A 129 -4.84 37.80 -44.32
N ALA A 130 -4.43 37.64 -45.58
CA ALA A 130 -3.98 38.72 -46.46
C ALA A 130 -5.11 38.96 -47.47
#